data_AF-A0AAW5R8L7-F1
#
_entry.id   AF-A0AAW5R8L7-F1
#
_cell.length_a   1.000
_cell.length_b   1.000
_cell.length_c   1.000
_cell.angle_alpha   90.00
_cell.angle_beta   90.00
_cell.angle_gamma   90.00
#
_symmetry.space_group_name_H-M   'P 1'
#
loop_
_entity.id
_entity.type
_entity.pdbx_description
1 polymer ?
#
loop_
_entity_poly.entity_id
_entity_poly.type
_entity_poly.pdbx_seq_one_letter_code
_entity_poly.pdbx_strand_id
1 'polypeptide(L)'
;MSTAAKHLNQDPFEAFNQTISPAQMLESLSKGIGIEYAEVDTKDWTFIEKNCPISIADIFSGCLKFRFSMKTYETQKHKEKSSKYFCEYLNNDGDGNERYRVGFENYSVYVLKRNPDSKLPIGLTKYLTWGTYLNGFDFYVERNGQLIAITPSEKVTPHLYKARQAKELVRRTKYLDEKGFFKSDPKQRKILG
;
A
#
# COMPACT_ATOMS: atom_id res chain seq x y z
N MET A 1 -24.14 26.34 -16.32
CA MET A 1 -22.91 25.85 -15.68
C MET A 1 -23.26 24.96 -14.50
N SER A 2 -22.94 23.67 -14.55
CA SER A 2 -22.56 22.80 -13.43
C SER A 2 -22.54 21.35 -13.91
N THR A 3 -21.37 20.85 -14.33
CA THR A 3 -21.14 19.46 -14.77
C THR A 3 -20.03 18.81 -13.94
N ALA A 4 -19.98 19.08 -12.64
CA ALA A 4 -18.91 18.57 -11.77
C ALA A 4 -19.33 17.46 -10.79
N ALA A 5 -20.60 17.04 -10.79
CA ALA A 5 -21.14 16.20 -9.71
C ALA A 5 -21.69 14.82 -10.14
N LYS A 6 -21.18 14.20 -11.22
CA LYS A 6 -21.64 12.86 -11.66
C LYS A 6 -20.60 11.73 -11.58
N HIS A 7 -19.36 11.97 -11.14
CA HIS A 7 -18.31 10.95 -11.18
C HIS A 7 -18.15 10.06 -9.93
N LEU A 8 -19.07 10.11 -8.95
CA LEU A 8 -18.89 9.37 -7.69
C LEU A 8 -19.60 8.01 -7.61
N ASN A 9 -20.30 7.57 -8.66
CA ASN A 9 -20.95 6.26 -8.71
C ASN A 9 -20.86 5.65 -10.12
N GLN A 10 -19.67 5.53 -10.69
CA GLN A 10 -19.47 4.65 -11.84
C GLN A 10 -18.83 3.36 -11.32
N ASP A 11 -19.51 2.25 -11.56
CA ASP A 11 -18.96 0.92 -11.35
C ASP A 11 -17.56 0.89 -12.00
N PRO A 12 -16.47 0.43 -11.34
CA PRO A 12 -15.13 0.46 -11.92
C PRO A 12 -15.07 -0.21 -13.31
N PHE A 13 -15.97 -1.16 -13.57
CA PHE A 13 -16.16 -1.80 -14.88
C PHE A 13 -16.70 -0.86 -15.97
N GLU A 14 -17.54 0.12 -15.64
CA GLU A 14 -18.06 1.10 -16.60
C GLU A 14 -16.97 2.05 -17.10
N ALA A 15 -15.97 2.36 -16.26
CA ALA A 15 -14.83 3.21 -16.64
C ALA A 15 -13.92 2.55 -17.69
N PHE A 16 -13.79 1.22 -17.69
CA PHE A 16 -12.97 0.48 -18.67
C PHE A 16 -13.63 0.33 -20.05
N ASN A 17 -14.95 0.43 -20.12
CA ASN A 17 -15.68 0.35 -21.38
C ASN A 17 -15.79 1.70 -22.11
N GLN A 18 -15.31 2.78 -21.49
CA GLN A 18 -15.31 4.09 -22.10
C GLN A 18 -14.20 4.20 -23.15
N THR A 19 -14.56 4.75 -24.31
CA THR A 19 -13.59 5.09 -25.35
C THR A 19 -12.81 6.32 -24.91
N ILE A 20 -11.49 6.28 -25.01
CA ILE A 20 -10.60 7.38 -24.64
C ILE A 20 -10.07 8.11 -25.88
N SER A 21 -9.77 9.40 -25.73
CA SER A 21 -9.20 10.20 -26.82
C SER A 21 -7.74 9.80 -27.14
N PRO A 22 -7.25 10.06 -28.36
CA PRO A 22 -5.86 9.86 -28.74
C PRO A 22 -4.84 10.49 -27.78
N ALA A 23 -5.12 11.71 -27.29
CA ALA A 23 -4.25 12.40 -26.33
C ALA A 23 -4.19 11.67 -24.98
N GLN A 24 -5.33 11.23 -24.45
CA GLN A 24 -5.40 10.46 -23.21
C GLN A 24 -4.74 9.09 -23.35
N MET A 25 -4.84 8.47 -24.52
CA MET A 25 -4.17 7.20 -24.82
C MET A 25 -2.64 7.36 -24.75
N LEU A 26 -2.08 8.38 -25.41
CA LEU A 26 -0.63 8.63 -25.39
C LEU A 26 -0.12 8.94 -23.98
N GLU A 27 -0.85 9.77 -23.23
CA GLU A 27 -0.54 10.05 -21.82
C GLU A 27 -0.54 8.76 -20.99
N SER A 28 -1.53 7.88 -21.19
CA SER A 28 -1.67 6.63 -20.46
C SER A 28 -0.54 5.64 -20.79
N LEU A 29 -0.17 5.52 -22.06
CA LEU A 29 0.98 4.72 -22.48
C LEU A 29 2.30 5.24 -21.86
N SER A 30 2.48 6.57 -21.78
CA SER A 30 3.66 7.16 -21.14
C SER A 30 3.77 6.81 -19.65
N LYS A 31 2.64 6.62 -18.99
CA LYS A 31 2.52 6.19 -17.59
C LYS A 31 2.58 4.67 -17.41
N GLY A 32 2.78 3.91 -18.49
CA GLY A 32 2.79 2.44 -18.45
C GLY A 32 1.43 1.81 -18.14
N ILE A 33 0.34 2.54 -18.38
CA ILE A 33 -1.03 2.03 -18.34
C ILE A 33 -1.30 1.36 -19.69
N GLY A 34 -1.75 0.11 -19.64
CA GLY A 34 -2.00 -0.66 -20.86
C GLY A 34 -3.32 -0.24 -21.49
N ILE A 35 -3.28 -0.14 -22.81
CA ILE A 35 -4.37 0.34 -23.66
C ILE A 35 -4.73 -0.77 -24.64
N GLU A 36 -6.02 -0.88 -24.94
CA GLU A 36 -6.55 -1.68 -26.04
C GLU A 36 -7.05 -0.76 -27.15
N TYR A 37 -6.92 -1.22 -28.40
CA TYR A 37 -7.44 -0.55 -29.58
C TYR A 37 -8.36 -1.50 -30.37
N ALA A 38 -9.29 -0.93 -31.10
CA ALA A 38 -10.13 -1.64 -32.06
C ALA A 38 -10.45 -0.69 -33.22
N GLU A 39 -10.85 -1.21 -34.36
CA GLU A 39 -11.43 -0.37 -35.41
C GLU A 39 -12.78 0.20 -34.93
N VAL A 40 -13.12 1.39 -35.41
CA VAL A 40 -14.46 1.96 -35.18
C VAL A 40 -15.51 0.94 -35.64
N ASP A 41 -16.62 0.84 -34.89
CA ASP A 41 -17.69 -0.15 -35.12
C ASP A 41 -17.37 -1.64 -34.93
N THR A 42 -16.13 -2.01 -34.60
CA THR A 42 -15.78 -3.40 -34.23
C THR A 42 -15.79 -3.61 -32.71
N LYS A 43 -15.90 -4.86 -32.24
CA LYS A 43 -15.78 -5.22 -30.82
C LYS A 43 -14.50 -6.00 -30.49
N ASP A 44 -13.60 -6.10 -31.47
CA ASP A 44 -12.39 -6.91 -31.42
C ASP A 44 -11.22 -6.09 -30.88
N TRP A 45 -11.16 -6.00 -29.56
CA TRP A 45 -10.15 -5.23 -28.85
C TRP A 45 -8.82 -5.97 -28.81
N THR A 46 -7.76 -5.27 -29.26
CA THR A 46 -6.38 -5.76 -29.28
C THR A 46 -5.52 -4.92 -28.35
N PHE A 47 -4.66 -5.57 -27.57
CA PHE A 47 -3.76 -4.89 -26.63
C PHE A 47 -2.59 -4.23 -27.36
N ILE A 48 -2.25 -2.99 -27.00
CA ILE A 48 -1.09 -2.28 -27.54
C ILE A 48 0.18 -2.79 -26.85
N GLU A 49 0.93 -3.65 -27.53
CA GLU A 49 2.25 -4.10 -27.10
C GLU A 49 3.35 -3.11 -27.48
N LYS A 50 4.55 -3.27 -26.91
CA LYS A 50 5.71 -2.38 -27.18
C LYS A 50 6.10 -2.30 -28.66
N ASN A 51 5.79 -3.33 -29.44
CA ASN A 51 6.11 -3.44 -30.86
C ASN A 51 4.84 -3.42 -31.72
N CYS A 52 3.75 -2.83 -31.23
CA CYS A 52 2.49 -2.75 -31.95
C CYS A 52 2.69 -1.95 -33.26
N PRO A 53 2.24 -2.45 -34.43
CA PRO A 53 2.46 -1.81 -35.73
C PRO A 53 1.52 -0.61 -35.99
N ILE A 54 1.13 0.12 -34.94
CA ILE A 54 0.28 1.31 -35.04
C ILE A 54 1.17 2.53 -35.21
N SER A 55 0.96 3.29 -36.28
CA SER A 55 1.66 4.56 -36.48
C SER A 55 0.91 5.71 -35.80
N ILE A 56 1.60 6.84 -35.61
CA ILE A 56 0.97 8.08 -35.11
C ILE A 56 -0.15 8.54 -36.05
N ALA A 57 -0.03 8.32 -37.37
CA ALA A 57 -1.08 8.67 -38.32
C ALA A 57 -2.37 7.88 -38.06
N ASP A 58 -2.26 6.58 -37.74
CA ASP A 58 -3.41 5.72 -37.45
C ASP A 58 -4.13 6.11 -36.16
N ILE A 59 -3.39 6.70 -35.21
CA ILE A 59 -3.93 7.16 -33.93
C ILE A 59 -4.84 8.38 -34.10
N PHE A 60 -4.50 9.26 -35.04
CA PHE A 60 -5.24 10.50 -35.30
C PHE A 60 -6.13 10.45 -36.54
N SER A 61 -6.10 9.35 -37.32
CA SER A 61 -6.93 9.17 -38.51
C SER A 61 -8.42 9.07 -38.21
N GLY A 62 -8.78 8.68 -36.97
CA GLY A 62 -10.15 8.44 -36.55
C GLY A 62 -10.67 7.04 -36.89
N CYS A 63 -9.87 6.18 -37.52
CA CYS A 63 -10.26 4.80 -37.83
C CYS A 63 -10.18 3.86 -36.62
N LEU A 64 -9.46 4.26 -35.57
CA LEU A 64 -9.24 3.48 -34.36
C LEU A 64 -9.93 4.13 -33.16
N LYS A 65 -10.47 3.28 -32.28
CA LYS A 65 -10.94 3.64 -30.94
C LYS A 65 -10.09 2.95 -29.89
N PHE A 66 -9.91 3.60 -28.75
CA PHE A 66 -9.03 3.17 -27.68
C PHE A 66 -9.79 3.03 -26.36
N ARG A 67 -9.36 2.11 -25.49
CA ARG A 67 -9.86 2.01 -24.12
C ARG A 67 -8.76 1.53 -23.17
N PHE A 68 -8.98 1.67 -21.87
CA PHE A 68 -8.09 1.10 -20.86
C PHE A 68 -8.15 -0.43 -20.87
N SER A 69 -7.00 -1.09 -20.80
CA SER A 69 -6.95 -2.55 -20.71
C SER A 69 -7.15 -3.03 -19.27
N MET A 70 -8.12 -3.93 -19.08
CA MET A 70 -8.31 -4.68 -17.84
C MET A 70 -7.06 -5.46 -17.42
N LYS A 71 -6.29 -6.00 -18.38
CA LYS A 71 -5.07 -6.77 -18.13
C LYS A 71 -4.02 -5.97 -17.36
N THR A 72 -3.98 -4.65 -17.58
CA THR A 72 -3.05 -3.75 -16.87
C THR A 72 -3.59 -3.24 -15.55
N TYR A 73 -4.91 -3.13 -15.37
CA TYR A 73 -5.47 -2.80 -14.05
C TYR A 73 -5.18 -3.88 -13.02
N GLU A 74 -5.35 -5.15 -13.40
CA GLU A 74 -5.00 -6.29 -12.53
C GLU A 74 -3.49 -6.38 -12.27
N THR A 75 -2.64 -6.09 -13.27
CA THR A 75 -1.18 -6.15 -13.09
C THR A 75 -0.56 -4.89 -12.47
N GLN A 76 -1.21 -3.72 -12.56
CA GLN A 76 -0.77 -2.49 -11.88
C GLN A 76 -1.08 -2.49 -10.39
N LYS A 77 -2.11 -3.21 -9.92
CA LYS A 77 -2.33 -3.45 -8.48
C LYS A 77 -1.13 -4.08 -7.76
N HIS A 78 -0.19 -4.72 -8.49
CA HIS A 78 0.93 -5.45 -7.91
C HIS A 78 2.34 -4.89 -8.23
N LYS A 79 2.45 -3.90 -9.12
CA LYS A 79 3.75 -3.35 -9.54
C LYS A 79 4.27 -2.20 -8.68
N GLU A 80 3.43 -1.66 -7.81
CA GLU A 80 3.85 -0.70 -6.81
C GLU A 80 4.64 -1.44 -5.72
N LYS A 81 5.96 -1.24 -5.63
CA LYS A 81 6.78 -1.81 -4.54
C LYS A 81 6.27 -1.38 -3.14
N SER A 82 5.50 -0.29 -3.05
CA SER A 82 4.71 0.14 -1.88
C SER A 82 3.68 -0.90 -1.44
N SER A 83 3.09 -1.66 -2.37
CA SER A 83 2.15 -2.77 -2.11
C SER A 83 2.80 -4.03 -1.50
N LYS A 84 4.14 -4.07 -1.33
CA LYS A 84 4.80 -5.22 -0.68
C LYS A 84 5.09 -5.00 0.81
N TYR A 85 5.06 -3.75 1.29
CA TYR A 85 5.53 -3.42 2.64
C TYR A 85 4.51 -2.63 3.46
N PHE A 86 3.23 -2.88 3.23
CA PHE A 86 2.22 -2.53 4.23
C PHE A 86 2.51 -3.29 5.51
N CYS A 87 2.61 -2.56 6.61
CA CYS A 87 2.79 -3.12 7.93
C CYS A 87 1.75 -2.51 8.86
N GLU A 88 0.96 -3.36 9.49
CA GLU A 88 -0.14 -2.96 10.36
C GLU A 88 -0.13 -3.79 11.64
N TYR A 89 -0.42 -3.14 12.76
CA TYR A 89 -0.67 -3.83 14.01
C TYR A 89 -2.03 -4.54 13.96
N LEU A 90 -2.05 -5.84 14.19
CA LEU A 90 -3.28 -6.63 14.18
C LEU A 90 -3.93 -6.65 15.57
N ASN A 91 -3.25 -7.28 16.51
CA ASN A 91 -3.71 -7.52 17.87
C ASN A 91 -2.55 -8.03 18.73
N ASN A 92 -2.82 -8.30 20.00
CA ASN A 92 -1.95 -9.13 20.81
C ASN A 92 -2.40 -10.58 20.70
N ASP A 93 -1.46 -11.53 20.77
CA ASP A 93 -1.79 -12.94 20.96
C ASP A 93 -2.26 -13.23 22.41
N GLY A 94 -2.59 -14.49 22.69
CA GLY A 94 -3.02 -14.93 24.01
C GLY A 94 -1.98 -14.74 25.12
N ASP A 95 -0.69 -14.66 24.76
CA ASP A 95 0.43 -14.45 25.66
C ASP A 95 0.80 -12.95 25.79
N GLY A 96 0.06 -12.07 25.11
CA GLY A 96 0.30 -10.62 25.12
C GLY A 96 1.39 -10.14 24.16
N ASN A 97 1.87 -10.98 23.24
CA ASN A 97 2.85 -10.60 22.23
C ASN A 97 2.19 -9.80 21.09
N GLU A 98 2.91 -8.83 20.55
CA GLU A 98 2.37 -7.94 19.52
C GLU A 98 2.42 -8.61 18.14
N ARG A 99 1.28 -8.70 17.45
CA ARG A 99 1.18 -9.28 16.09
C ARG A 99 1.05 -8.18 15.05
N TYR A 100 1.82 -8.32 13.98
CA TYR A 100 1.86 -7.38 12.86
C TYR A 100 1.66 -8.12 11.54
N ARG A 101 0.77 -7.61 10.71
CA ARG A 101 0.63 -8.05 9.32
C ARG A 101 1.65 -7.32 8.47
N VAL A 102 2.46 -8.05 7.70
CA VAL A 102 3.38 -7.49 6.72
C VAL A 102 3.02 -8.00 5.32
N GLY A 103 2.62 -7.09 4.43
CA GLY A 103 2.14 -7.37 3.08
C GLY A 103 0.61 -7.29 2.95
N PHE A 104 0.12 -7.17 1.72
CA PHE A 104 -1.32 -7.14 1.42
C PHE A 104 -1.87 -8.54 1.15
N GLU A 105 -1.66 -9.12 -0.03
CA GLU A 105 -2.34 -10.36 -0.45
C GLU A 105 -1.71 -11.63 0.14
N ASN A 106 -0.39 -11.80 -0.03
CA ASN A 106 0.37 -12.90 0.59
C ASN A 106 1.11 -12.39 1.82
N TYR A 107 0.33 -11.96 2.83
CA TYR A 107 0.89 -11.38 4.03
C TYR A 107 1.59 -12.42 4.90
N SER A 108 2.64 -11.99 5.59
CA SER A 108 3.26 -12.75 6.68
C SER A 108 2.89 -12.08 8.00
N VAL A 109 2.56 -12.89 9.01
CA VAL A 109 2.31 -12.38 10.36
C VAL A 109 3.63 -12.42 11.12
N TYR A 110 4.11 -11.24 11.49
CA TYR A 110 5.27 -11.07 12.36
C TYR A 110 4.80 -10.94 13.79
N VAL A 111 5.46 -11.63 14.72
CA VAL A 111 5.15 -11.57 16.14
C VAL A 111 6.37 -11.03 16.87
N LEU A 112 6.15 -9.95 17.63
CA LEU A 112 7.14 -9.32 18.47
C LEU A 112 6.89 -9.75 19.91
N LYS A 113 7.78 -10.60 20.41
CA LYS A 113 7.77 -11.06 21.79
C LYS A 113 8.69 -10.18 22.62
N ARG A 114 8.20 -9.66 23.73
CA ARG A 114 8.99 -8.76 24.56
C ARG A 114 10.08 -9.54 25.31
N ASN A 115 11.33 -9.14 25.11
CA ASN A 115 12.49 -9.71 25.78
C ASN A 115 13.51 -8.57 26.05
N PRO A 116 13.60 -8.05 27.28
CA PRO A 116 14.45 -6.90 27.62
C PRO A 116 15.93 -7.07 27.24
N ASP A 117 16.44 -8.30 27.23
CA ASP A 117 17.84 -8.60 26.92
C ASP A 117 18.10 -8.72 25.41
N SER A 118 17.04 -8.78 24.61
CA SER A 118 17.13 -8.94 23.17
C SER A 118 17.67 -7.69 22.50
N LYS A 119 18.72 -7.86 21.70
CA LYS A 119 19.36 -6.82 20.90
C LYS A 119 19.34 -7.26 19.45
N LEU A 120 19.01 -6.34 18.55
CA LEU A 120 19.12 -6.63 17.12
C LEU A 120 20.58 -6.97 16.75
N PRO A 121 20.79 -7.94 15.84
CA PRO A 121 22.13 -8.39 15.47
C PRO A 121 22.98 -7.27 14.85
N ILE A 122 24.27 -7.30 15.18
CA ILE A 122 25.31 -6.40 14.68
C ILE A 122 25.47 -6.65 13.17
N GLY A 123 24.94 -5.76 12.33
CA GLY A 123 24.94 -5.91 10.88
C GLY A 123 23.79 -5.21 10.14
N LEU A 124 22.69 -4.88 10.84
CA LEU A 124 21.62 -3.96 10.35
C LEU A 124 22.06 -2.47 10.37
N THR A 125 23.36 -2.23 10.45
CA THR A 125 24.01 -0.96 10.80
C THR A 125 23.99 0.10 9.70
N LYS A 126 23.60 -0.24 8.46
CA LYS A 126 23.47 0.79 7.41
C LYS A 126 22.22 1.66 7.53
N TYR A 127 21.25 1.28 8.37
CA TYR A 127 20.09 2.10 8.74
C TYR A 127 20.04 2.31 10.25
N LEU A 128 21.05 3.04 10.74
CA LEU A 128 21.45 3.25 12.14
C LEU A 128 20.36 3.79 13.10
N THR A 129 19.17 4.17 12.63
CA THR A 129 18.18 4.86 13.49
C THR A 129 16.96 4.03 13.87
N TRP A 130 16.48 3.09 13.06
CA TRP A 130 15.17 2.47 13.33
C TRP A 130 15.23 1.17 14.13
N GLY A 131 16.33 0.41 14.00
CA GLY A 131 16.48 -0.90 14.63
C GLY A 131 16.64 -0.84 16.16
N THR A 132 17.38 0.13 16.68
CA THR A 132 17.61 0.27 18.14
C THR A 132 16.31 0.46 18.92
N TYR A 133 15.27 1.04 18.30
CA TYR A 133 13.97 1.22 18.93
C TYR A 133 13.10 -0.05 18.97
N LEU A 134 13.52 -1.12 18.30
CA LEU A 134 12.94 -2.46 18.46
C LEU A 134 13.83 -3.38 19.30
N ASN A 135 14.89 -2.85 19.93
CA ASN A 135 15.55 -3.57 21.01
C ASN A 135 14.55 -3.89 22.13
N GLY A 136 14.77 -4.99 22.84
CA GLY A 136 13.82 -5.48 23.82
C GLY A 136 12.74 -6.39 23.22
N PHE A 137 12.89 -6.84 21.96
CA PHE A 137 11.97 -7.76 21.30
C PHE A 137 12.69 -8.87 20.54
N ASP A 138 12.19 -10.09 20.70
CA ASP A 138 12.47 -11.21 19.83
C ASP A 138 11.45 -11.26 18.69
N PHE A 139 11.92 -11.62 17.50
CA PHE A 139 11.11 -11.60 16.28
C PHE A 139 10.78 -13.02 15.85
N TYR A 140 9.50 -13.22 15.53
CA TYR A 140 8.98 -14.46 15.01
C TYR A 140 8.12 -14.19 13.78
N VAL A 141 7.99 -15.21 12.92
CA VAL A 141 6.96 -15.25 11.87
C VAL A 141 6.06 -16.44 12.15
N GLU A 142 4.75 -16.19 12.06
CA GLU A 142 3.74 -17.23 12.18
C GLU A 142 3.60 -17.97 10.84
N ARG A 143 3.82 -19.28 10.87
CA ARG A 143 3.56 -20.18 9.74
C ARG A 143 2.87 -21.43 10.24
N ASN A 144 1.72 -21.77 9.65
CA ASN A 144 0.95 -22.96 10.00
C ASN A 144 0.65 -23.08 11.51
N GLY A 145 0.36 -21.94 12.17
CA GLY A 145 0.08 -21.89 13.60
C GLY A 145 1.30 -22.03 14.52
N GLN A 146 2.52 -22.03 13.96
CA GLN A 146 3.76 -22.08 14.74
C GLN A 146 4.54 -20.77 14.61
N LEU A 147 5.18 -20.37 15.71
CA LEU A 147 6.08 -19.22 15.74
C LEU A 147 7.50 -19.67 15.39
N ILE A 148 8.00 -19.21 14.25
CA ILE A 148 9.36 -19.48 13.80
C ILE A 148 10.22 -18.26 14.11
N ALA A 149 11.26 -18.45 14.93
CA ALA A 149 12.21 -17.37 15.25
C ALA A 149 12.93 -16.92 13.98
N ILE A 150 13.03 -15.60 13.80
CA ILE A 150 13.64 -15.01 12.62
C ILE A 150 14.47 -13.78 12.98
N THR A 151 15.41 -13.44 12.11
CA THR A 151 16.03 -12.12 12.10
C THR A 151 15.29 -11.26 11.09
N PRO A 152 14.68 -10.12 11.49
CA PRO A 152 13.96 -9.27 10.54
C PRO A 152 14.95 -8.65 9.54
N SER A 153 14.55 -8.61 8.27
CA SER A 153 15.38 -8.01 7.21
C SER A 153 15.43 -6.49 7.34
N GLU A 154 16.48 -5.86 6.83
CA GLU A 154 16.62 -4.39 6.79
C GLU A 154 15.43 -3.68 6.12
N LYS A 155 14.72 -4.37 5.22
CA LYS A 155 13.54 -3.81 4.55
C LYS A 155 12.31 -3.83 5.44
N VAL A 156 12.13 -4.85 6.27
CA VAL A 156 10.93 -5.03 7.09
C VAL A 156 11.01 -4.24 8.40
N THR A 157 12.21 -4.14 8.99
CA THR A 157 12.46 -3.48 10.28
C THR A 157 11.90 -2.05 10.37
N PRO A 158 12.10 -1.14 9.38
CA PRO A 158 11.54 0.21 9.44
C PRO A 158 10.01 0.24 9.40
N HIS A 159 9.36 -0.70 8.70
CA HIS A 159 7.91 -0.76 8.60
C HIS A 159 7.27 -1.32 9.88
N LEU A 160 7.87 -2.35 10.49
CA LEU A 160 7.49 -2.83 11.82
C LEU A 160 7.58 -1.71 12.85
N TYR A 161 8.67 -0.95 12.84
CA TYR A 161 8.84 0.18 13.75
C TYR A 161 7.76 1.24 13.57
N LYS A 162 7.47 1.66 12.34
CA LYS A 162 6.42 2.64 12.05
C LYS A 162 5.04 2.18 12.49
N ALA A 163 4.68 0.91 12.22
CA ALA A 163 3.42 0.34 12.65
C ALA A 163 3.29 0.33 14.19
N ARG A 164 4.37 -0.03 14.88
CA ARG A 164 4.43 0.01 16.35
C ARG A 164 4.28 1.43 16.90
N GLN A 165 4.98 2.42 16.33
CA GLN A 165 4.82 3.82 16.73
C GLN A 165 3.37 4.29 16.56
N ALA A 166 2.73 3.96 15.44
CA ALA A 166 1.34 4.31 15.19
C ALA A 166 0.41 3.69 16.26
N LYS A 167 0.62 2.42 16.62
CA LYS A 167 -0.11 1.75 17.71
C LYS A 167 0.09 2.47 19.06
N GLU A 168 1.32 2.79 19.44
CA GLU A 168 1.59 3.50 20.70
C GLU A 168 1.04 4.94 20.69
N LEU A 169 1.05 5.62 19.54
CA LEU A 169 0.45 6.93 19.38
C LEU A 169 -1.07 6.85 19.59
N VAL A 170 -1.76 5.90 18.95
CA VAL A 170 -3.20 5.68 19.13
C VAL A 170 -3.52 5.39 20.61
N ARG A 171 -2.71 4.55 21.26
CA ARG A 171 -2.84 4.28 22.70
C ARG A 171 -2.69 5.55 23.54
N ARG A 172 -1.66 6.35 23.27
CA ARG A 172 -1.41 7.62 23.98
C ARG A 172 -2.55 8.61 23.76
N THR A 173 -2.99 8.79 22.52
CA THR A 173 -4.09 9.70 22.17
C THR A 173 -5.37 9.29 22.86
N LYS A 174 -5.70 7.99 22.88
CA LYS A 174 -6.86 7.47 23.61
C LYS A 174 -6.76 7.73 25.11
N TYR A 175 -5.60 7.46 25.71
CA TYR A 175 -5.36 7.76 27.12
C TYR A 175 -5.52 9.26 27.45
N LEU A 176 -4.97 10.13 26.59
CA LEU A 176 -5.10 11.58 26.76
C LEU A 176 -6.57 12.04 26.62
N ASP A 177 -7.31 11.46 25.68
CA ASP A 177 -8.73 11.77 25.50
C ASP A 177 -9.58 11.31 26.70
N GLU A 178 -9.34 10.09 27.21
CA GLU A 178 -9.98 9.58 28.43
C GLU A 178 -9.68 10.45 29.66
N LYS A 179 -8.48 11.05 29.73
CA LYS A 179 -8.11 12.02 30.78
C LYS A 179 -8.60 13.44 30.51
N GLY A 180 -9.39 13.65 29.45
CA GLY A 180 -9.98 14.94 29.12
C GLY A 180 -8.98 15.96 28.57
N PHE A 181 -7.79 15.53 28.12
CA PHE A 181 -6.73 16.41 27.62
C PHE A 181 -7.23 17.38 26.55
N PHE A 182 -7.98 16.89 25.56
CA PHE A 182 -8.47 17.72 24.45
C PHE A 182 -9.59 18.70 24.85
N LYS A 183 -10.24 18.48 26.00
CA LYS A 183 -11.27 19.36 26.57
C LYS A 183 -10.74 20.30 27.65
N SER A 184 -9.57 19.96 28.22
CA SER A 184 -8.94 20.70 29.31
C SER A 184 -8.25 21.99 28.83
N ASP A 185 -8.12 22.96 29.73
CA ASP A 185 -7.46 24.24 29.46
C ASP A 185 -5.95 24.06 29.19
N PRO A 186 -5.29 25.01 28.48
CA PRO A 186 -3.87 24.91 28.15
C PRO A 186 -2.95 24.67 29.37
N LYS A 187 -3.30 25.19 30.55
CA LYS A 187 -2.57 24.97 31.80
C LYS A 187 -2.69 23.53 32.32
N GLN A 188 -3.85 22.90 32.14
CA GLN A 188 -4.11 21.53 32.57
C GLN A 188 -3.49 20.51 31.59
N ARG A 189 -3.42 20.85 30.29
CA ARG A 189 -2.73 20.03 29.28
C ARG A 189 -1.24 19.83 29.60
N LYS A 190 -0.54 20.82 30.15
CA LYS A 190 0.89 20.69 30.53
C LYS A 190 1.15 19.66 31.63
N ILE A 191 0.15 19.30 32.44
CA ILE A 191 0.29 18.34 33.54
C ILE A 191 0.00 16.91 33.04
N LEU A 192 -0.78 16.78 31.97
CA LEU A 192 -1.28 15.50 31.44
C LEU A 192 -0.46 14.95 30.27
N GLY A 193 0.30 15.79 29.54
CA GLY A 193 1.04 15.45 28.33
C GLY A 193 2.51 15.17 28.55
#